data_AF-A0A820BP99-F1
#
_entry.id   AF-A0A820BP99-F1
#
_cell.length_a   1.000
_cell.length_b   1.000
_cell.length_c   1.000
_cell.angle_alpha   90.00
_cell.angle_beta   90.00
_cell.angle_gamma   90.00
#
_symmetry.space_group_name_H-M   'P 1'
#
loop_
_entity.id
_entity.type
_entity.pdbx_description
1 polymer ?
#
loop_
_entity_poly.entity_id
_entity_poly.type
_entity_poly.pdbx_seq_one_letter_code
_entity_poly.pdbx_strand_id
1 'polypeptide(L)'
;DFTSSWRDGLAFNALIHAIRPDLVDLRRVTRMDVRERLENAFDVAEQQLGVPRLIDAEDVDVVKPDEKSIMTYIAQFSRRYPDLPFGSINKEHGELLRWVADARQRLTLILEA
;
A
#
# COMPACT_ATOMS: atom_id res chain seq x y z
N ASP A 1 7.37 -8.88 -3.93
CA ASP A 1 6.70 -9.99 -3.22
C ASP A 1 5.80 -9.40 -2.13
N PHE A 2 5.02 -10.20 -1.41
CA PHE A 2 4.18 -9.72 -0.29
C PHE A 2 4.94 -9.64 1.05
N THR A 3 6.25 -9.40 0.99
CA THR A 3 7.10 -9.23 2.17
C THR A 3 7.91 -7.95 2.03
N SER A 4 9.13 -8.05 1.49
CA SER A 4 10.09 -6.96 1.36
C SER A 4 9.58 -5.75 0.56
N SER A 5 8.71 -5.99 -0.45
CA SER A 5 8.21 -4.91 -1.32
C SER A 5 7.21 -3.96 -0.64
N TRP A 6 6.71 -4.32 0.54
CA TRP A 6 5.74 -3.54 1.32
C TRP A 6 6.34 -2.92 2.57
N ARG A 7 7.52 -3.40 2.98
CA ARG A 7 8.21 -3.01 4.20
C ARG A 7 8.48 -1.51 4.29
N ASP A 8 8.82 -0.87 3.17
CA ASP A 8 9.19 0.56 3.13
C ASP A 8 8.00 1.53 3.24
N GLY A 9 6.77 1.01 3.34
CA GLY A 9 5.52 1.77 3.44
C GLY A 9 5.08 2.47 2.15
N LEU A 10 5.89 2.50 1.09
CA LEU A 10 5.55 3.22 -0.14
C LEU A 10 4.41 2.54 -0.90
N ALA A 11 4.41 1.21 -0.94
CA ALA A 11 3.37 0.43 -1.61
C ALA A 11 1.98 0.67 -1.03
N PHE A 12 1.85 0.77 0.31
CA PHE A 12 0.57 1.07 0.96
C PHE A 12 0.08 2.48 0.64
N ASN A 13 0.96 3.47 0.71
CA ASN A 13 0.62 4.86 0.37
C ASN A 13 0.24 5.00 -1.11
N ALA A 14 0.93 4.30 -2.02
CA ALA A 14 0.59 4.27 -3.44
C ALA A 14 -0.77 3.61 -3.70
N LEU A 15 -1.09 2.53 -2.97
CA LEU A 15 -2.39 1.87 -3.04
C LEU A 15 -3.52 2.82 -2.65
N ILE A 16 -3.36 3.55 -1.55
CA ILE A 16 -4.33 4.55 -1.07
C ILE A 16 -4.48 5.68 -2.09
N HIS A 17 -3.37 6.22 -2.59
CA HIS A 17 -3.38 7.27 -3.60
C HIS A 17 -4.09 6.84 -4.90
N ALA A 18 -3.95 5.59 -5.32
CA ALA A 18 -4.67 5.09 -6.49
C ALA A 18 -6.19 4.98 -6.29
N ILE A 19 -6.64 4.78 -5.05
CA ILE A 19 -8.08 4.77 -4.70
C ILE A 19 -8.60 6.19 -4.65
N ARG A 20 -7.88 7.09 -3.97
CA ARG A 20 -8.25 8.49 -3.79
C ARG A 20 -6.97 9.36 -3.74
N PRO A 21 -6.58 9.98 -4.87
CA PRO A 21 -5.30 10.71 -4.98
C PRO A 21 -5.12 11.85 -3.99
N ASP A 22 -6.21 12.51 -3.58
CA ASP A 22 -6.21 13.64 -2.65
C ASP A 22 -5.88 13.26 -1.19
N LEU A 23 -5.93 11.98 -0.82
CA LEU A 23 -5.66 11.55 0.56
C LEU A 23 -4.17 11.47 0.91
N VAL A 24 -3.30 11.34 -0.09
CA VAL A 24 -1.88 11.09 0.13
C VAL A 24 -1.05 11.98 -0.80
N ASP A 25 -0.27 12.87 -0.18
CA ASP A 25 0.80 13.59 -0.88
C ASP A 25 2.06 12.71 -0.93
N LEU A 26 2.27 12.10 -2.09
CA LEU A 26 3.39 11.19 -2.30
C LEU A 26 4.75 11.89 -2.31
N ARG A 27 4.82 13.20 -2.59
CA ARG A 27 6.07 13.98 -2.45
C ARG A 27 6.48 14.09 -0.99
N ARG A 28 5.51 14.18 -0.09
CA ARG A 28 5.74 14.20 1.36
C ARG A 28 6.11 12.81 1.87
N VAL A 29 5.37 11.79 1.46
CA VAL A 29 5.59 10.40 1.88
C VAL A 29 7.00 9.92 1.58
N THR A 30 7.57 10.21 0.40
CA THR A 30 8.93 9.76 0.06
C THR A 30 10.04 10.37 0.91
N ARG A 31 9.74 11.40 1.72
CA ARG A 31 10.69 12.05 2.64
C ARG A 31 10.52 11.62 4.09
N MET A 32 9.41 10.95 4.43
CA MET A 32 9.16 10.37 5.75
C MET A 32 10.05 9.16 6.00
N ASP A 33 10.26 8.81 7.26
CA ASP A 33 10.87 7.52 7.61
C ASP A 33 9.89 6.34 7.36
N VAL A 34 10.40 5.11 7.43
CA VAL A 34 9.59 3.91 7.14
C VAL A 34 8.40 3.79 8.08
N ARG A 35 8.59 4.06 9.37
CA ARG A 35 7.55 3.91 10.39
C ARG A 35 6.44 4.93 10.17
N GLU A 36 6.81 6.19 9.95
CA GLU A 36 5.90 7.27 9.62
C GLU A 36 5.07 6.99 8.36
N ARG A 37 5.70 6.42 7.30
CA ARG A 37 4.97 6.06 6.07
C ARG A 37 3.92 4.98 6.33
N LEU A 38 4.28 3.95 7.07
CA LEU A 38 3.39 2.84 7.41
C LEU A 38 2.23 3.33 8.26
N GLU A 39 2.50 4.07 9.32
CA GLU A 39 1.48 4.67 10.20
C GLU A 39 0.55 5.60 9.41
N ASN A 40 1.10 6.51 8.60
CA ASN A 40 0.30 7.38 7.73
C ASN A 40 -0.63 6.57 6.81
N ALA A 41 -0.14 5.49 6.21
CA ALA A 41 -0.96 4.67 5.34
C ALA A 41 -2.09 3.98 6.11
N PHE A 42 -1.79 3.38 7.26
CA PHE A 42 -2.79 2.64 8.04
C PHE A 42 -3.85 3.57 8.62
N ASP A 43 -3.46 4.73 9.13
CA ASP A 43 -4.39 5.74 9.65
C ASP A 43 -5.31 6.29 8.57
N VAL A 44 -4.76 6.63 7.40
CA VAL A 44 -5.57 7.14 6.28
C VAL A 44 -6.51 6.05 5.76
N ALA A 45 -6.04 4.81 5.63
CA ALA A 45 -6.86 3.69 5.19
C ALA A 45 -8.04 3.45 6.14
N GLU A 46 -7.81 3.48 7.45
CA GLU A 46 -8.86 3.29 8.44
C GLU A 46 -9.84 4.47 8.47
N GLN A 47 -9.33 5.69 8.61
CA GLN A 47 -10.17 6.86 8.85
C GLN A 47 -10.90 7.36 7.59
N GLN A 48 -10.27 7.26 6.42
CA GLN A 48 -10.77 7.89 5.18
C GLN A 48 -11.35 6.90 4.17
N LEU A 49 -10.87 5.64 4.22
CA LEU A 49 -11.30 4.57 3.32
C LEU A 49 -12.14 3.50 4.04
N GLY A 50 -12.17 3.49 5.38
CA GLY A 50 -12.90 2.51 6.16
C GLY A 50 -12.34 1.10 6.02
N VAL A 51 -11.02 0.98 5.81
CA VAL A 51 -10.28 -0.29 5.78
C VAL A 51 -9.68 -0.51 7.17
N PRO A 52 -10.21 -1.44 7.98
CA PRO A 52 -9.74 -1.65 9.35
C PRO A 52 -8.27 -2.00 9.41
N ARG A 53 -7.54 -1.39 10.35
CA ARG A 53 -6.14 -1.72 10.63
C ARG A 53 -6.04 -3.14 11.21
N LEU A 54 -5.34 -4.04 10.53
CA LEU A 54 -5.12 -5.44 10.96
C LEU A 54 -3.66 -5.75 11.28
N ILE A 55 -2.76 -4.85 10.93
CA ILE A 55 -1.31 -5.00 11.10
C ILE A 55 -0.76 -3.70 11.67
N ASP A 56 0.27 -3.83 12.51
CA ASP A 56 0.97 -2.67 13.04
C ASP A 56 2.23 -2.37 12.23
N ALA A 57 2.62 -1.09 12.20
CA ALA A 57 3.78 -0.69 11.44
C ALA A 57 5.07 -1.35 11.95
N GLU A 58 5.13 -1.70 13.24
CA GLU A 58 6.25 -2.44 13.82
C GLU A 58 6.35 -3.90 13.35
N ASP A 59 5.24 -4.55 13.02
CA ASP A 59 5.24 -5.91 12.47
C ASP A 59 5.64 -5.94 10.98
N VAL A 60 5.52 -4.79 10.31
CA VAL A 60 5.88 -4.62 8.90
C VAL A 60 7.29 -4.08 8.72
N ASP A 61 7.77 -3.22 9.61
CA ASP A 61 9.14 -2.69 9.58
C ASP A 61 10.14 -3.65 10.28
N VAL A 62 10.20 -4.87 9.76
CA VAL A 62 11.14 -5.91 10.18
C VAL A 62 11.83 -6.50 8.97
N VAL A 63 12.94 -7.24 9.19
CA VAL A 63 13.73 -7.83 8.10
C VAL A 63 12.88 -8.64 7.12
N LYS A 64 11.93 -9.41 7.65
CA LYS A 64 11.03 -10.26 6.86
C LYS A 64 9.63 -10.23 7.47
N PRO A 65 8.74 -9.38 6.96
CA PRO A 65 7.35 -9.31 7.43
C PRO A 65 6.59 -10.60 7.11
N ASP A 66 5.52 -10.87 7.85
CA ASP A 66 4.65 -12.01 7.57
C ASP A 66 3.79 -11.77 6.31
N GLU A 67 3.99 -12.65 5.33
CA GLU A 67 3.37 -12.53 4.01
C GLU A 67 1.84 -12.63 4.09
N LYS A 68 1.32 -13.54 4.92
CA LYS A 68 -0.12 -13.77 5.05
C LYS A 68 -0.82 -12.58 5.67
N SER A 69 -0.19 -11.94 6.65
CA SER A 69 -0.71 -10.74 7.30
C SER A 69 -0.82 -9.57 6.32
N ILE A 70 0.25 -9.32 5.53
CA ILE A 70 0.24 -8.31 4.47
C ILE A 70 -0.85 -8.62 3.42
N MET A 71 -0.90 -9.86 2.92
CA MET A 71 -1.92 -10.26 1.94
C MET A 71 -3.34 -10.10 2.49
N THR A 72 -3.58 -10.49 3.74
CA THR A 72 -4.90 -10.38 4.39
C THR A 72 -5.31 -8.92 4.48
N TYR A 73 -4.39 -8.05 4.86
CA TYR A 73 -4.65 -6.61 4.95
C TYR A 73 -4.97 -6.01 3.57
N ILE A 74 -4.19 -6.33 2.53
CA ILE A 74 -4.41 -5.84 1.16
C ILE A 74 -5.72 -6.40 0.56
N ALA A 75 -6.10 -7.65 0.88
CA ALA A 75 -7.37 -8.23 0.43
C ALA A 75 -8.59 -7.43 0.89
N GLN A 76 -8.50 -6.68 1.99
CA GLN A 76 -9.57 -5.77 2.41
C GLN A 76 -9.82 -4.65 1.38
N PHE A 77 -8.75 -4.10 0.78
CA PHE A 77 -8.86 -3.09 -0.26
C PHE A 77 -9.54 -3.64 -1.52
N SER A 78 -9.20 -4.86 -1.96
CA SER A 78 -9.87 -5.50 -3.10
C SER A 78 -11.36 -5.73 -2.86
N ARG A 79 -11.74 -6.21 -1.66
CA ARG A 79 -13.15 -6.41 -1.31
C ARG A 79 -13.92 -5.09 -1.28
N ARG A 80 -13.28 -4.02 -0.83
CA ARG A 80 -13.89 -2.69 -0.69
C ARG A 80 -13.96 -1.93 -2.00
N TYR A 81 -12.96 -2.10 -2.87
CA TYR A 81 -12.77 -1.39 -4.13
C TYR A 81 -12.59 -2.38 -5.31
N PRO A 82 -13.64 -3.13 -5.66
CA PRO A 82 -13.56 -4.19 -6.67
C PRO A 82 -13.37 -3.68 -8.11
N ASP A 83 -13.71 -2.42 -8.38
CA ASP A 83 -13.61 -1.83 -9.73
C ASP A 83 -12.18 -1.36 -10.09
N LEU A 84 -11.26 -1.40 -9.13
CA LEU A 84 -9.87 -1.03 -9.38
C LEU A 84 -9.11 -2.21 -9.98
N PRO A 85 -7.97 -1.98 -10.67
CA PRO A 85 -7.20 -3.06 -11.30
C PRO A 85 -6.77 -4.18 -10.32
N PHE A 86 -6.66 -3.85 -9.03
CA PHE A 86 -6.39 -4.80 -7.96
C PHE A 86 -7.65 -5.40 -7.30
N GLY A 87 -8.85 -5.14 -7.80
CA GLY A 87 -10.11 -5.70 -7.28
C GLY A 87 -10.18 -7.23 -7.38
N SER A 88 -9.32 -7.86 -8.19
CA SER A 88 -9.26 -9.30 -8.41
C SER A 88 -8.18 -10.03 -7.61
N ILE A 89 -7.80 -9.57 -6.40
CA ILE A 89 -6.75 -10.21 -5.55
C ILE A 89 -6.95 -11.72 -5.37
N ASN A 90 -8.19 -12.21 -5.42
CA ASN A 90 -8.51 -13.64 -5.33
C ASN A 90 -8.21 -14.45 -6.60
N LYS A 91 -7.91 -13.81 -7.75
CA LYS A 91 -7.73 -14.50 -9.03
C LYS A 91 -6.27 -14.70 -9.39
N GLU A 92 -5.37 -13.72 -9.26
CA GLU A 92 -3.94 -13.91 -9.57
C GLU A 92 -3.00 -12.99 -8.77
N HIS A 93 -2.27 -13.55 -7.80
CA HIS A 93 -1.33 -12.82 -6.92
C HIS A 93 -0.28 -11.96 -7.65
N GLY A 94 0.09 -12.34 -8.88
CA GLY A 94 1.11 -11.64 -9.68
C GLY A 94 0.63 -10.30 -10.26
N GLU A 95 -0.66 -10.13 -10.52
CA GLU A 95 -1.19 -8.90 -11.14
C GLU A 95 -1.12 -7.71 -10.20
N LEU A 96 -1.43 -7.90 -8.92
CA LEU A 96 -1.33 -6.84 -7.92
C LEU A 96 0.12 -6.36 -7.74
N LEU A 97 1.08 -7.29 -7.63
CA LEU A 97 2.49 -6.89 -7.45
C LEU A 97 3.01 -6.14 -8.67
N ARG A 98 2.61 -6.54 -9.88
CA ARG A 98 2.91 -5.81 -11.12
C ARG A 98 2.28 -4.42 -11.10
N TRP A 99 1.00 -4.32 -10.73
CA TRP A 99 0.31 -3.03 -10.65
C TRP A 99 0.93 -2.09 -9.60
N VAL A 100 1.28 -2.58 -8.41
CA VAL A 100 1.96 -1.79 -7.38
C VAL A 100 3.33 -1.34 -7.88
N ALA A 101 4.09 -2.21 -8.57
CA ALA A 101 5.37 -1.84 -9.15
C ALA A 101 5.23 -0.75 -10.22
N ASP A 102 4.26 -0.88 -11.12
CA ASP A 102 3.95 0.11 -12.17
C ASP A 102 3.49 1.43 -11.58
N ALA A 103 2.59 1.40 -10.58
CA ALA A 103 2.15 2.56 -9.85
C ALA A 103 3.35 3.26 -9.20
N ARG A 104 4.22 2.50 -8.52
CA ARG A 104 5.44 3.03 -7.90
C ARG A 104 6.39 3.66 -8.91
N GLN A 105 6.59 3.04 -10.08
CA GLN A 105 7.44 3.59 -11.13
C GLN A 105 6.87 4.90 -11.72
N ARG A 106 5.55 4.96 -11.96
CA ARG A 106 4.90 6.21 -12.38
C ARG A 106 5.06 7.31 -11.34
N LEU A 107 5.01 6.95 -10.07
CA LEU A 107 5.25 7.89 -8.98
C LEU A 107 6.69 8.39 -8.97
N THR A 108 7.68 7.52 -9.15
CA THR A 108 9.08 7.94 -9.31
C THR A 108 9.24 8.98 -10.42
N LEU A 109 8.62 8.75 -11.58
CA LEU A 109 8.67 9.68 -12.71
C LEU A 109 7.99 11.03 -12.41
N ILE A 110 6.91 11.05 -11.63
CA ILE A 110 6.22 12.29 -11.21
C ILE A 110 7.04 13.09 -10.18
N LEU A 111 7.90 12.42 -9.42
CA LEU A 111 8.78 13.05 -8.44
C LEU A 111 10.08 13.58 -9.05
N GLU A 112 10.50 13.05 -10.20
CA GLU A 112 11.70 13.45 -10.94
C GLU A 112 11.46 14.54 -12.00
N ALA A 113 10.19 14.87 -12.28
CA ALA A 113 9.75 15.94 -13.18
C ALA A 113 9.40 17.24 -12.45
#